data_AF-A0A928N740-F1
#
_entry.id   AF-A0A928N740-F1
#
_cell.length_a   1.000
_cell.length_b   1.000
_cell.length_c   1.000
_cell.angle_alpha   90.00
_cell.angle_beta   90.00
_cell.angle_gamma   90.00
#
_symmetry.space_group_name_H-M   'P 1'
#
loop_
_entity.id
_entity.type
_entity.pdbx_description
1 polymer ?
#
loop_
_entity_poly.entity_id
_entity_poly.type
_entity_poly.pdbx_seq_one_letter_code
_entity_poly.pdbx_strand_id
1 'polypeptide(L)'
;MKYTMKATSEYGVCEISESHISFTADKTSEQAFFDVEITFSDWEEDCYVMMPACAYNGNRLQRVARGYPPMYFPKESGVHCEPLMTDVPAFNPDGSGSIQVTTGDMATPCAGIFYRQSKQGFLLFTHQEVKGKNLGFTLEKGKIQISYPANRTDLYRFCRPHDTSGDRGIFVTAGEQICSPYQIASFDCADIFEFYKYYFQLRKSVLQDKRAEFGYTKELWDLLEQHFNEANFSGEYYAEASKIWQCGWVGGGMSTYPLLKYGTDLSRERAVQTLDYMTRHQAKSGFYYGIIKNGAIMDDSFCTSGMEQLHLLRKSADALYFLFKNFTAVSPKQSWIDSAK
;
A
#
# COMPACT_ATOMS: atom_id res chain seq x y z
N MET A 1 -24.19 -1.68 17.47
CA MET A 1 -23.47 -0.39 17.40
C MET A 1 -24.48 0.61 16.87
N LYS A 2 -24.64 1.78 17.52
CA LYS A 2 -25.65 2.77 17.08
C LYS A 2 -24.99 3.87 16.29
N TYR A 3 -25.53 4.15 15.10
CA TYR A 3 -25.06 5.22 14.23
C TYR A 3 -26.22 5.86 13.48
N THR A 4 -26.01 7.09 13.03
CA THR A 4 -26.92 7.83 12.14
C THR A 4 -26.18 8.23 10.87
N MET A 5 -26.89 8.32 9.76
CA MET A 5 -26.32 8.80 8.50
C MET A 5 -26.98 10.11 8.08
N LYS A 6 -26.18 11.06 7.59
CA LYS A 6 -26.65 12.33 7.06
C LYS A 6 -25.91 12.66 5.76
N ALA A 7 -26.65 12.89 4.69
CA ALA A 7 -26.07 13.35 3.43
C ALA A 7 -26.26 14.85 3.27
N THR A 8 -25.24 15.54 2.78
CA THR A 8 -25.22 17.01 2.64
C THR A 8 -24.53 17.45 1.36
N SER A 9 -25.05 18.49 0.74
CA SER A 9 -24.41 19.22 -0.35
C SER A 9 -24.94 20.66 -0.41
N GLU A 10 -24.08 21.61 -0.77
CA GLU A 10 -24.47 23.00 -1.08
C GLU A 10 -24.84 23.20 -2.56
N TYR A 11 -24.79 22.13 -3.35
CA TYR A 11 -24.93 22.12 -4.81
C TYR A 11 -26.14 21.32 -5.29
N GLY A 12 -26.98 20.83 -4.38
CA GLY A 12 -28.10 19.98 -4.74
C GLY A 12 -28.69 19.21 -3.56
N VAL A 13 -29.56 18.27 -3.89
CA VAL A 13 -30.25 17.41 -2.92
C VAL A 13 -29.54 16.08 -2.85
N CYS A 14 -29.24 15.62 -1.63
CA CYS A 14 -28.70 14.28 -1.38
C CYS A 14 -29.76 13.40 -0.71
N GLU A 15 -29.87 12.17 -1.18
CA GLU A 15 -30.76 11.16 -0.60
C GLU A 15 -29.97 9.89 -0.28
N ILE A 16 -30.30 9.28 0.86
CA ILE A 16 -29.72 8.02 1.30
C ILE A 16 -30.77 6.94 1.14
N SER A 17 -30.46 5.93 0.33
CA SER A 17 -31.23 4.69 0.24
C SER A 17 -30.48 3.56 0.97
N GLU A 18 -31.05 2.34 1.00
CA GLU A 18 -30.45 1.18 1.66
C GLU A 18 -29.06 0.78 1.10
N SER A 19 -28.80 1.04 -0.17
CA SER A 19 -27.58 0.58 -0.87
C SER A 19 -26.85 1.65 -1.68
N HIS A 20 -27.46 2.83 -1.85
CA HIS A 20 -26.90 3.90 -2.67
C HIS A 20 -27.14 5.27 -2.04
N ILE A 21 -26.20 6.17 -2.29
CA ILE A 21 -26.33 7.60 -2.06
C ILE A 21 -26.57 8.23 -3.42
N SER A 22 -27.63 9.02 -3.57
CA SER A 22 -27.90 9.81 -4.76
C SER A 22 -27.72 11.29 -4.46
N PHE A 23 -27.12 12.00 -5.41
CA PHE A 23 -27.03 13.44 -5.45
C PHE A 23 -27.68 13.94 -6.74
N THR A 24 -28.55 14.93 -6.63
CA THR A 24 -29.15 15.62 -7.78
C THR A 24 -28.78 17.09 -7.70
N ALA A 25 -28.03 17.58 -8.69
CA ALA A 25 -27.57 18.96 -8.72
C ALA A 25 -28.74 19.95 -8.89
N ASP A 26 -28.79 21.00 -8.08
CA ASP A 26 -29.81 22.06 -8.22
C ASP A 26 -29.41 23.11 -9.28
N LYS A 27 -28.12 23.27 -9.49
CA LYS A 27 -27.51 24.25 -10.40
C LYS A 27 -26.27 23.66 -11.07
N THR A 28 -25.90 24.25 -12.21
CA THR A 28 -24.62 23.97 -12.85
C THR A 28 -23.48 24.55 -12.02
N SER A 29 -22.44 23.76 -11.74
CA SER A 29 -21.28 24.16 -10.95
C SER A 29 -20.01 23.48 -11.46
N GLU A 30 -18.87 24.17 -11.44
CA GLU A 30 -17.56 23.61 -11.79
C GLU A 30 -16.82 22.99 -10.59
N GLN A 31 -17.37 23.16 -9.38
CA GLN A 31 -16.76 22.77 -8.11
C GLN A 31 -17.80 22.19 -7.15
N ALA A 32 -18.59 21.22 -7.62
CA ALA A 32 -19.55 20.55 -6.74
C ALA A 32 -18.87 19.47 -5.88
N PHE A 33 -19.34 19.39 -4.64
CA PHE A 33 -19.03 18.35 -3.66
C PHE A 33 -20.32 17.87 -3.00
N PHE A 34 -20.33 16.62 -2.57
CA PHE A 34 -21.34 16.12 -1.65
C PHE A 34 -20.74 15.09 -0.71
N ASP A 35 -21.32 14.99 0.47
CA ASP A 35 -20.76 14.22 1.57
C ASP A 35 -21.86 13.40 2.25
N VAL A 36 -21.46 12.24 2.77
CA VAL A 36 -22.26 11.45 3.70
C VAL A 36 -21.47 11.23 4.97
N GLU A 37 -22.05 11.70 6.06
CA GLU A 37 -21.54 11.54 7.41
C GLU A 37 -22.25 10.37 8.09
N ILE A 38 -21.46 9.49 8.69
CA ILE A 38 -21.89 8.42 9.59
C ILE A 38 -21.38 8.78 10.99
N THR A 39 -22.30 9.03 11.92
CA THR A 39 -21.99 9.47 13.29
C THR A 39 -22.40 8.40 14.29
N PHE A 40 -21.47 8.00 15.16
CA PHE A 40 -21.63 6.95 16.16
C PHE A 40 -21.97 7.57 17.51
N SER A 41 -23.09 7.16 18.12
CA SER A 41 -23.56 7.75 19.39
C SER A 41 -22.80 7.25 20.62
N ASP A 42 -22.30 6.01 20.57
CA ASP A 42 -21.72 5.29 21.70
C ASP A 42 -20.24 4.98 21.41
N TRP A 43 -19.44 6.00 21.12
CA TRP A 43 -18.04 5.82 20.71
C TRP A 43 -17.16 5.24 21.81
N GLU A 44 -16.47 4.13 21.51
CA GLU A 44 -15.44 3.56 22.39
C GLU A 44 -14.05 4.11 22.06
N GLU A 45 -13.40 4.75 23.04
CA GLU A 45 -12.04 5.29 22.88
C GLU A 45 -11.01 4.21 22.50
N ASP A 46 -11.16 3.03 23.09
CA ASP A 46 -10.31 1.85 22.81
C ASP A 46 -10.86 0.99 21.65
N CYS A 47 -11.53 1.61 20.67
CA CYS A 47 -11.87 0.91 19.43
C CYS A 47 -10.63 0.63 18.56
N TYR A 48 -10.70 -0.45 17.79
CA TYR A 48 -9.79 -0.72 16.68
C TYR A 48 -10.33 -0.09 15.40
N VAL A 49 -9.51 0.69 14.72
CA VAL A 49 -9.86 1.31 13.42
C VAL A 49 -9.05 0.68 12.30
N MET A 50 -9.71 0.39 11.19
CA MET A 50 -9.11 -0.18 9.99
C MET A 50 -9.46 0.64 8.75
N MET A 51 -8.43 0.96 7.97
CA MET A 51 -8.56 1.40 6.59
C MET A 51 -7.54 0.58 5.79
N PRO A 52 -7.96 -0.41 4.98
CA PRO A 52 -7.04 -1.41 4.41
C PRO A 52 -5.87 -0.78 3.66
N ALA A 53 -4.65 -1.17 4.04
CA ALA A 53 -3.38 -0.63 3.54
C ALA A 53 -3.07 0.85 3.88
N CYS A 54 -3.94 1.55 4.60
CA CYS A 54 -3.70 2.91 5.08
C CYS A 54 -3.49 2.96 6.60
N ALA A 55 -4.44 2.40 7.37
CA ALA A 55 -4.42 2.50 8.82
C ALA A 55 -4.84 1.19 9.50
N TYR A 56 -4.04 0.76 10.47
CA TYR A 56 -4.32 -0.38 11.33
C TYR A 56 -4.27 0.10 12.78
N ASN A 57 -5.36 -0.10 13.52
CA ASN A 57 -5.60 0.54 14.82
C ASN A 57 -5.49 2.09 14.76
N GLY A 58 -5.86 2.68 13.62
CA GLY A 58 -5.74 4.12 13.38
C GLY A 58 -4.30 4.66 13.34
N ASN A 59 -3.29 3.79 13.29
CA ASN A 59 -1.88 4.15 13.31
C ASN A 59 -1.51 5.11 14.47
N ARG A 60 -2.04 4.87 15.69
CA ARG A 60 -1.87 5.72 16.88
C ARG A 60 -0.43 5.71 17.45
N LEU A 61 0.55 6.07 16.64
CA LEU A 61 1.97 6.16 16.96
C LEU A 61 2.45 7.60 16.85
N GLN A 62 3.57 7.90 17.52
CA GLN A 62 4.21 9.20 17.36
C GLN A 62 4.74 9.34 15.93
N ARG A 63 4.26 10.39 15.24
CA ARG A 63 4.66 10.71 13.87
C ARG A 63 5.90 11.60 13.86
N VAL A 64 6.75 11.38 12.86
CA VAL A 64 7.92 12.20 12.59
C VAL A 64 8.07 12.47 11.09
N ALA A 65 8.34 13.73 10.74
CA ALA A 65 8.67 14.10 9.36
C ALA A 65 10.05 13.57 8.98
N ARG A 66 10.16 12.93 7.80
CA ARG A 66 11.40 12.38 7.25
C ARG A 66 11.44 12.57 5.74
N GLY A 67 12.62 12.93 5.21
CA GLY A 67 12.88 12.89 3.78
C GLY A 67 13.10 11.46 3.28
N TYR A 68 13.08 11.25 1.97
CA TYR A 68 13.32 9.93 1.38
C TYR A 68 14.82 9.66 1.16
N PRO A 69 15.33 8.46 1.47
CA PRO A 69 14.65 7.39 2.19
C PRO A 69 14.49 7.74 3.68
N PRO A 70 13.34 7.39 4.32
CA PRO A 70 13.12 7.76 5.71
C PRO A 70 14.01 6.91 6.63
N MET A 71 14.91 7.58 7.34
CA MET A 71 15.82 6.97 8.32
C MET A 71 15.48 7.42 9.74
N TYR A 72 15.67 6.52 10.70
CA TYR A 72 15.69 6.86 12.12
C TYR A 72 17.10 7.33 12.51
N PHE A 73 17.20 8.13 13.57
CA PHE A 73 18.48 8.52 14.14
C PHE A 73 18.98 7.47 15.14
N PRO A 74 20.29 7.38 15.43
CA PRO A 74 20.81 6.42 16.40
C PRO A 74 20.12 6.46 17.77
N LYS A 75 19.76 7.66 18.24
CA LYS A 75 19.04 7.88 19.51
C LYS A 75 17.58 7.42 19.52
N GLU A 76 17.03 7.13 18.34
CA GLU A 76 15.67 6.63 18.15
C GLU A 76 15.68 5.10 17.98
N SER A 77 16.83 4.46 18.18
CA SER A 77 17.02 3.02 18.07
C SER A 77 17.34 2.41 19.43
N GLY A 78 16.61 1.35 19.77
CA GLY A 78 16.81 0.63 21.02
C GLY A 78 15.54 -0.07 21.51
N VAL A 79 15.73 -1.05 22.38
CA VAL A 79 14.63 -1.86 22.96
C VAL A 79 13.70 -1.07 23.88
N HIS A 80 14.10 0.14 24.28
CA HIS A 80 13.33 1.04 25.15
C HIS A 80 12.85 2.30 24.42
N CYS A 81 13.13 2.43 23.12
CA CYS A 81 12.64 3.56 22.33
C CYS A 81 11.19 3.31 21.93
N GLU A 82 10.36 4.34 22.06
CA GLU A 82 8.99 4.30 21.56
C GLU A 82 8.98 4.15 20.03
N PRO A 83 8.09 3.32 19.47
CA PRO A 83 7.97 3.18 18.02
C PRO A 83 7.57 4.52 17.37
N LEU A 84 8.39 4.95 16.41
CA LEU A 84 8.09 6.11 15.58
C LEU A 84 7.52 5.67 14.23
N MET A 85 6.68 6.53 13.67
CA MET A 85 6.12 6.37 12.34
C MET A 85 6.43 7.60 11.51
N THR A 86 6.60 7.44 10.20
CA THR A 86 6.65 8.61 9.30
C THR A 86 5.31 9.35 9.33
N ASP A 87 5.28 10.58 8.82
CA ASP A 87 4.07 11.43 8.84
C ASP A 87 3.00 10.96 7.83
N VAL A 88 2.56 9.70 7.94
CA VAL A 88 1.43 9.15 7.18
C VAL A 88 0.10 9.56 7.82
N PRO A 89 -1.02 9.52 7.07
CA PRO A 89 -2.35 9.72 7.65
C PRO A 89 -2.58 8.78 8.84
N ALA A 90 -2.86 9.39 10.00
CA ALA A 90 -2.98 8.67 11.27
C ALA A 90 -3.71 9.52 12.30
N PHE A 91 -4.24 8.85 13.31
CA PHE A 91 -4.59 9.53 14.55
C PHE A 91 -3.34 9.90 15.36
N ASN A 92 -3.52 10.85 16.25
CA ASN A 92 -2.58 11.08 17.34
C ASN A 92 -2.59 9.87 18.31
N PRO A 93 -1.55 9.70 19.15
CA PRO A 93 -1.48 8.58 20.10
C PRO A 93 -2.70 8.47 21.03
N ASP A 94 -3.32 9.59 21.39
CA ASP A 94 -4.55 9.66 22.20
C ASP A 94 -5.84 9.41 21.39
N GLY A 95 -5.71 9.05 20.11
CA GLY A 95 -6.80 8.83 19.17
C GLY A 95 -7.42 10.11 18.59
N SER A 96 -6.94 11.30 18.93
CA SER A 96 -7.45 12.57 18.38
C SER A 96 -6.97 12.81 16.94
N GLY A 97 -7.54 13.83 16.29
CA GLY A 97 -7.24 14.17 14.89
C GLY A 97 -8.14 13.44 13.90
N SER A 98 -7.73 13.45 12.63
CA SER A 98 -8.46 12.83 11.53
C SER A 98 -7.53 12.08 10.58
N ILE A 99 -8.03 11.01 9.99
CA ILE A 99 -7.38 10.30 8.88
C ILE A 99 -8.15 10.66 7.61
N GLN A 100 -7.47 11.32 6.68
CA GLN A 100 -8.04 11.73 5.40
C GLN A 100 -7.33 11.03 4.25
N VAL A 101 -8.04 10.20 3.51
CA VAL A 101 -7.51 9.44 2.37
C VAL A 101 -8.54 9.37 1.25
N THR A 102 -8.14 8.94 0.08
CA THR A 102 -9.05 8.59 -1.01
C THR A 102 -9.30 7.08 -1.04
N THR A 103 -10.36 6.70 -1.73
CA THR A 103 -10.62 5.30 -2.07
C THR A 103 -9.50 4.63 -2.85
N GLY A 104 -8.69 5.39 -3.59
CA GLY A 104 -7.53 4.90 -4.31
C GLY A 104 -6.27 4.68 -3.45
N ASP A 105 -6.25 5.24 -2.24
CA ASP A 105 -5.15 5.01 -1.29
C ASP A 105 -5.30 3.65 -0.57
N MET A 106 -6.51 3.10 -0.53
CA MET A 106 -6.83 1.86 0.17
C MET A 106 -6.80 0.64 -0.75
N ALA A 107 -6.37 -0.51 -0.23
CA ALA A 107 -6.39 -1.78 -0.99
C ALA A 107 -7.81 -2.32 -1.23
N THR A 108 -8.79 -1.84 -0.45
CA THR A 108 -10.22 -2.02 -0.66
C THR A 108 -10.89 -0.76 -0.12
N PRO A 109 -11.77 -0.07 -0.86
CA PRO A 109 -12.43 1.14 -0.40
C PRO A 109 -13.36 0.87 0.80
N CYS A 110 -12.79 0.87 2.00
CA CYS A 110 -13.43 0.42 3.22
C CYS A 110 -12.90 1.13 4.45
N ALA A 111 -13.81 1.57 5.33
CA ALA A 111 -13.51 1.97 6.69
C ALA A 111 -14.16 1.00 7.67
N GLY A 112 -13.39 0.55 8.66
CA GLY A 112 -13.81 -0.43 9.64
C GLY A 112 -13.56 0.03 11.06
N ILE A 113 -14.50 -0.30 11.96
CA ILE A 113 -14.42 -0.03 13.39
C ILE A 113 -14.75 -1.32 14.13
N PHE A 114 -13.92 -1.68 15.10
CA PHE A 114 -14.21 -2.76 16.05
C PHE A 114 -14.19 -2.22 17.47
N TYR A 115 -15.34 -2.23 18.11
CA TYR A 115 -15.54 -1.90 19.50
C TYR A 115 -15.18 -3.10 20.37
N ARG A 116 -14.06 -2.99 21.09
CA ARG A 116 -13.49 -4.08 21.89
C ARG A 116 -14.32 -4.38 23.13
N GLN A 117 -14.93 -3.37 23.75
CA GLN A 117 -15.66 -3.54 25.01
C GLN A 117 -17.03 -4.14 24.73
N SER A 118 -17.80 -3.55 23.81
CA SER A 118 -19.12 -4.05 23.41
C SER A 118 -19.08 -5.24 22.45
N LYS A 119 -17.89 -5.60 21.94
CA LYS A 119 -17.67 -6.71 21.01
C LYS A 119 -18.49 -6.59 19.73
N GLN A 120 -18.39 -5.43 19.09
CA GLN A 120 -19.16 -5.11 17.88
C GLN A 120 -18.26 -4.61 16.75
N GLY A 121 -18.43 -5.20 15.57
CA GLY A 121 -17.77 -4.80 14.35
C GLY A 121 -18.67 -3.97 13.45
N PHE A 122 -18.06 -3.05 12.73
CA PHE A 122 -18.67 -2.22 11.70
C PHE A 122 -17.72 -2.15 10.51
N LEU A 123 -18.25 -2.35 9.31
CA LEU A 123 -17.54 -2.19 8.05
C LEU A 123 -18.41 -1.37 7.09
N LEU A 124 -17.85 -0.30 6.54
CA LEU A 124 -18.43 0.51 5.49
C LEU A 124 -17.60 0.35 4.23
N PHE A 125 -18.23 -0.11 3.15
CA PHE A 125 -17.65 -0.30 1.84
C PHE A 125 -18.27 0.66 0.83
N THR A 126 -17.50 1.08 -0.17
CA THR A 126 -17.98 1.83 -1.34
C THR A 126 -17.17 1.42 -2.58
N HIS A 127 -17.50 1.96 -3.75
CA HIS A 127 -16.71 1.76 -4.96
C HIS A 127 -15.45 2.63 -4.96
N GLN A 128 -14.46 2.25 -5.76
CA GLN A 128 -13.23 3.05 -5.87
C GLN A 128 -13.54 4.40 -6.52
N GLU A 129 -14.31 4.44 -7.60
CA GLU A 129 -14.56 5.68 -8.33
C GLU A 129 -16.01 5.81 -8.79
N VAL A 130 -16.42 7.07 -8.97
CA VAL A 130 -17.62 7.44 -9.73
C VAL A 130 -17.17 8.43 -10.79
N LYS A 131 -17.55 8.22 -12.06
CA LYS A 131 -17.13 9.03 -13.22
C LYS A 131 -15.60 9.29 -13.28
N GLY A 132 -14.79 8.27 -13.00
CA GLY A 132 -13.32 8.38 -13.05
C GLY A 132 -12.68 9.25 -11.94
N LYS A 133 -13.41 9.51 -10.86
CA LYS A 133 -12.93 10.25 -9.69
C LYS A 133 -13.09 9.41 -8.44
N ASN A 134 -12.02 9.35 -7.64
CA ASN A 134 -12.03 8.71 -6.33
C ASN A 134 -12.90 9.49 -5.35
N LEU A 135 -13.52 8.74 -4.43
CA LEU A 135 -14.19 9.30 -3.25
C LEU A 135 -13.16 9.57 -2.15
N GLY A 136 -13.51 10.44 -1.20
CA GLY A 136 -12.74 10.69 0.01
C GLY A 136 -13.30 9.90 1.18
N PHE A 137 -12.41 9.45 2.07
CA PHE A 137 -12.75 9.01 3.41
C PHE A 137 -12.07 9.92 4.42
N THR A 138 -12.87 10.48 5.32
CA THR A 138 -12.39 11.17 6.52
C THR A 138 -12.89 10.40 7.72
N LEU A 139 -11.97 9.95 8.57
CA LEU A 139 -12.29 9.21 9.78
C LEU A 139 -11.79 9.98 11.00
N GLU A 140 -12.70 10.23 11.94
CA GLU A 140 -12.52 11.01 13.17
C GLU A 140 -13.13 10.24 14.34
N LYS A 141 -12.84 10.67 15.58
CA LYS A 141 -13.54 10.10 16.74
C LYS A 141 -15.05 10.26 16.58
N GLY A 142 -15.78 9.16 16.64
CA GLY A 142 -17.24 9.17 16.55
C GLY A 142 -17.79 9.34 15.14
N LYS A 143 -16.96 9.41 14.09
CA LYS A 143 -17.43 9.80 12.76
C LYS A 143 -16.64 9.18 11.61
N ILE A 144 -17.35 8.75 10.58
CA ILE A 144 -16.81 8.47 9.25
C ILE A 144 -17.54 9.35 8.23
N GLN A 145 -16.82 10.06 7.39
CA GLN A 145 -17.36 10.83 6.28
C GLN A 145 -16.86 10.25 4.96
N ILE A 146 -17.79 10.04 4.02
CA ILE A 146 -17.50 9.78 2.62
C ILE A 146 -17.78 11.06 1.83
N SER A 147 -16.83 11.55 1.05
CA SER A 147 -17.03 12.69 0.16
C SER A 147 -16.95 12.25 -1.30
N TYR A 148 -17.70 12.90 -2.19
CA TYR A 148 -17.48 12.80 -3.63
C TYR A 148 -17.44 14.19 -4.30
N PRO A 149 -16.36 14.48 -5.06
CA PRO A 149 -15.11 13.72 -5.11
C PRO A 149 -14.42 13.71 -3.72
N ALA A 150 -13.24 13.12 -3.62
CA ALA A 150 -12.39 13.36 -2.45
C ALA A 150 -12.32 14.86 -2.12
N ASN A 151 -12.45 15.21 -0.85
CA ASN A 151 -12.48 16.58 -0.33
C ASN A 151 -11.56 16.68 0.90
N ARG A 152 -10.30 16.31 0.73
CA ARG A 152 -9.32 16.36 1.82
C ARG A 152 -8.78 17.77 1.97
N THR A 153 -8.48 18.17 3.20
CA THR A 153 -7.80 19.43 3.52
C THR A 153 -6.29 19.28 3.62
N ASP A 154 -5.81 18.07 3.90
CA ASP A 154 -4.39 17.74 4.01
C ASP A 154 -4.05 16.56 3.08
N LEU A 155 -3.38 16.84 1.97
CA LEU A 155 -3.02 15.84 0.97
C LEU A 155 -1.65 15.27 1.30
N TYR A 156 -1.65 14.03 1.77
CA TYR A 156 -0.43 13.28 2.06
C TYR A 156 0.53 13.27 0.86
N ARG A 157 1.81 13.54 1.15
CA ARG A 157 2.93 13.44 0.20
C ARG A 157 4.03 12.60 0.83
N PHE A 158 4.29 11.44 0.25
CA PHE A 158 5.30 10.51 0.76
C PHE A 158 6.67 11.18 0.92
N CYS A 159 7.14 11.23 2.18
CA CYS A 159 8.43 11.81 2.60
C CYS A 159 8.65 13.27 2.17
N ARG A 160 7.58 14.06 2.11
CA ARG A 160 7.58 15.49 1.75
C ARG A 160 6.55 16.25 2.59
N PRO A 161 6.63 17.59 2.68
CA PRO A 161 5.56 18.38 3.27
C PRO A 161 4.22 18.07 2.60
N HIS A 162 3.18 17.94 3.41
CA HIS A 162 1.83 17.71 2.89
C HIS A 162 1.31 18.94 2.17
N ASP A 163 0.39 18.71 1.24
CA ASP A 163 -0.19 19.72 0.39
C ASP A 163 -1.56 20.14 0.94
N THR A 164 -1.66 21.39 1.38
CA THR A 164 -2.87 21.94 2.02
C THR A 164 -3.77 22.67 1.04
N SER A 165 -3.57 22.51 -0.27
CA SER A 165 -4.41 23.15 -1.30
C SER A 165 -5.81 22.56 -1.40
N GLY A 166 -6.02 21.38 -0.81
CA GLY A 166 -7.26 20.63 -0.86
C GLY A 166 -7.52 19.94 -2.19
N ASP A 167 -8.47 19.01 -2.19
CA ASP A 167 -8.96 18.42 -3.44
C ASP A 167 -9.92 19.39 -4.18
N ARG A 168 -10.14 19.13 -5.47
CA ARG A 168 -11.05 19.91 -6.32
C ARG A 168 -12.35 19.17 -6.56
N GLY A 169 -13.46 19.91 -6.55
CA GLY A 169 -14.79 19.44 -6.89
C GLY A 169 -14.91 19.07 -8.35
N ILE A 170 -16.08 18.54 -8.71
CA ILE A 170 -16.38 18.15 -10.09
C ILE A 170 -17.32 19.16 -10.77
N PHE A 171 -17.29 19.14 -12.11
CA PHE A 171 -18.33 19.76 -12.90
C PHE A 171 -19.62 18.94 -12.83
N VAL A 172 -20.74 19.63 -12.61
CA VAL A 172 -22.11 19.10 -12.66
C VAL A 172 -23.00 20.06 -13.42
N THR A 173 -24.00 19.52 -14.11
CA THR A 173 -25.08 20.31 -14.74
C THR A 173 -26.32 20.31 -13.85
N ALA A 174 -27.11 21.38 -13.86
CA ALA A 174 -28.40 21.41 -13.16
C ALA A 174 -29.28 20.19 -13.56
N GLY A 175 -29.82 19.48 -12.57
CA GLY A 175 -30.60 18.25 -12.75
C GLY A 175 -29.78 16.98 -12.98
N GLU A 176 -28.45 17.07 -13.07
CA GLU A 176 -27.59 15.88 -13.17
C GLU A 176 -27.66 15.05 -11.89
N GLN A 177 -27.85 13.74 -12.06
CA GLN A 177 -27.88 12.79 -10.97
C GLN A 177 -26.59 11.97 -10.91
N ILE A 178 -25.99 11.89 -9.72
CA ILE A 178 -24.81 11.08 -9.44
C ILE A 178 -25.18 10.08 -8.34
N CYS A 179 -24.90 8.80 -8.59
CA CYS A 179 -25.19 7.74 -7.64
C CYS A 179 -23.89 7.05 -7.23
N SER A 180 -23.71 6.86 -5.92
CA SER A 180 -22.61 6.09 -5.35
C SER A 180 -23.15 4.92 -4.52
N PRO A 181 -22.89 3.67 -4.93
CA PRO A 181 -23.19 2.50 -4.11
C PRO A 181 -22.32 2.46 -2.84
N TYR A 182 -22.93 1.94 -1.77
CA TYR A 182 -22.24 1.65 -0.53
C TYR A 182 -22.81 0.38 0.12
N GLN A 183 -22.07 -0.20 1.06
CA GLN A 183 -22.56 -1.28 1.89
C GLN A 183 -22.06 -1.11 3.32
N ILE A 184 -22.98 -1.21 4.27
CA ILE A 184 -22.65 -1.25 5.70
C ILE A 184 -22.93 -2.66 6.22
N ALA A 185 -22.01 -3.18 7.02
CA ALA A 185 -22.21 -4.38 7.81
C ALA A 185 -21.91 -4.06 9.29
N SER A 186 -22.91 -4.28 10.15
CA SER A 186 -22.74 -4.29 11.60
C SER A 186 -22.94 -5.71 12.12
N PHE A 187 -22.05 -6.18 12.99
CA PHE A 187 -22.04 -7.57 13.43
C PHE A 187 -21.46 -7.70 14.84
N ASP A 188 -21.85 -8.77 15.55
CA ASP A 188 -21.17 -9.17 16.77
C ASP A 188 -19.76 -9.67 16.42
N CYS A 189 -18.78 -9.29 17.22
CA CYS A 189 -17.37 -9.50 16.92
C CYS A 189 -16.59 -9.74 18.21
N ALA A 190 -16.20 -10.99 18.47
CA ALA A 190 -15.56 -11.36 19.72
C ALA A 190 -14.15 -10.79 19.86
N ASP A 191 -13.40 -10.76 18.76
CA ASP A 191 -12.01 -10.34 18.71
C ASP A 191 -11.57 -9.83 17.33
N ILE A 192 -10.30 -9.46 17.22
CA ILE A 192 -9.72 -8.93 15.98
C ILE A 192 -9.65 -9.97 14.84
N PHE A 193 -9.55 -11.26 15.16
CA PHE A 193 -9.50 -12.30 14.13
C PHE A 193 -10.87 -12.45 13.46
N GLU A 194 -11.93 -12.44 14.25
CA GLU A 194 -13.30 -12.43 13.73
C GLU A 194 -13.58 -11.18 12.89
N PHE A 195 -13.12 -10.01 13.35
CA PHE A 195 -13.23 -8.77 12.58
C PHE A 195 -12.61 -8.90 11.17
N TYR A 196 -11.38 -9.42 11.08
CA TYR A 196 -10.71 -9.64 9.80
C TYR A 196 -11.38 -10.73 8.97
N LYS A 197 -11.95 -11.76 9.59
CA LYS A 197 -12.73 -12.79 8.90
C LYS A 197 -13.94 -12.17 8.19
N TYR A 198 -14.71 -11.33 8.88
CA TYR A 198 -15.83 -10.60 8.27
C TYR A 198 -15.36 -9.68 7.15
N TYR A 199 -14.28 -8.93 7.37
CA TYR A 199 -13.69 -8.10 6.31
C TYR A 199 -13.33 -8.93 5.08
N PHE A 200 -12.65 -10.08 5.23
CA PHE A 200 -12.24 -10.89 4.09
C PHE A 200 -13.41 -11.56 3.36
N GLN A 201 -14.50 -11.86 4.05
CA GLN A 201 -15.74 -12.35 3.45
C GLN A 201 -16.44 -11.25 2.63
N LEU A 202 -16.46 -10.02 3.14
CA LEU A 202 -17.22 -8.91 2.56
C LEU A 202 -16.43 -8.03 1.60
N ARG A 203 -15.08 -8.04 1.60
CA ARG A 203 -14.25 -7.09 0.82
C ARG A 203 -14.52 -7.04 -0.69
N LYS A 204 -15.23 -8.02 -1.23
CA LYS A 204 -15.61 -8.10 -2.66
C LYS A 204 -17.06 -7.73 -2.94
N SER A 205 -17.85 -7.38 -1.93
CA SER A 205 -19.29 -7.21 -2.07
C SER A 205 -19.68 -5.99 -2.91
N VAL A 206 -18.82 -4.97 -2.93
CA VAL A 206 -18.95 -3.76 -3.76
C VAL A 206 -17.94 -3.71 -4.91
N LEU A 207 -17.10 -4.74 -5.08
CA LEU A 207 -16.18 -4.82 -6.21
C LEU A 207 -16.92 -5.43 -7.40
N GLN A 208 -17.37 -4.59 -8.33
CA GLN A 208 -18.12 -5.02 -9.51
C GLN A 208 -17.26 -5.27 -10.76
N ASP A 209 -15.97 -4.94 -10.71
CA ASP A 209 -15.14 -5.03 -11.90
C ASP A 209 -14.73 -6.48 -12.21
N LYS A 210 -14.99 -6.87 -13.46
CA LYS A 210 -14.32 -8.03 -14.04
C LYS A 210 -12.83 -7.77 -13.97
N ARG A 211 -12.08 -8.72 -13.41
CA ARG A 211 -10.62 -8.70 -13.50
C ARG A 211 -10.26 -8.48 -14.97
N ALA A 212 -9.52 -7.42 -15.25
CA ALA A 212 -9.08 -7.14 -16.61
C ALA A 212 -8.46 -8.41 -17.20
N GLU A 213 -8.93 -8.81 -18.39
CA GLU A 213 -8.32 -9.90 -19.12
C GLU A 213 -6.89 -9.49 -19.44
N PHE A 214 -5.93 -10.08 -18.75
CA PHE A 214 -4.52 -9.74 -18.91
C PHE A 214 -4.06 -10.34 -20.24
N GLY A 215 -3.92 -9.51 -21.27
CA GLY A 215 -3.47 -9.90 -22.60
C GLY A 215 -1.97 -10.16 -22.65
N TYR A 216 -1.48 -11.15 -21.92
CA TYR A 216 -0.10 -11.59 -22.06
C TYR A 216 0.08 -12.21 -23.44
N THR A 217 0.88 -11.58 -24.29
CA THR A 217 1.19 -12.08 -25.64
C THR A 217 2.66 -12.46 -25.74
N LYS A 218 2.99 -13.25 -26.77
CA LYS A 218 4.39 -13.60 -27.05
C LYS A 218 5.22 -12.34 -27.33
N GLU A 219 4.66 -11.35 -28.02
CA GLU A 219 5.33 -10.10 -28.37
C GLU A 219 5.69 -9.29 -27.12
N LEU A 220 4.81 -9.26 -26.11
CA LEU A 220 5.11 -8.64 -24.81
C LEU A 220 6.23 -9.39 -24.08
N TRP A 221 6.23 -10.72 -24.14
CA TRP A 221 7.33 -11.51 -23.58
C TRP A 221 8.65 -11.22 -24.28
N ASP A 222 8.68 -11.28 -25.61
CA ASP A 222 9.88 -11.04 -26.40
C ASP A 222 10.45 -9.64 -26.10
N LEU A 223 9.59 -8.63 -25.99
CA LEU A 223 10.00 -7.27 -25.61
C LEU A 223 10.61 -7.20 -24.20
N LEU A 224 9.99 -7.86 -23.22
CA LEU A 224 10.49 -7.90 -21.85
C LEU A 224 11.82 -8.65 -21.77
N GLU A 225 11.93 -9.81 -22.40
CA GLU A 225 13.15 -10.61 -22.45
C GLU A 225 14.29 -9.83 -23.12
N GLN A 226 14.02 -9.19 -24.25
CA GLN A 226 14.98 -8.32 -24.95
C GLN A 226 15.44 -7.19 -24.03
N HIS A 227 14.52 -6.48 -23.38
CA HIS A 227 14.83 -5.39 -22.47
C HIS A 227 15.75 -5.87 -21.32
N PHE A 228 15.44 -7.01 -20.69
CA PHE A 228 16.31 -7.53 -19.63
C PHE A 228 17.72 -7.85 -20.15
N ASN A 229 17.83 -8.43 -21.34
CA ASN A 229 19.10 -8.82 -21.92
C ASN A 229 19.95 -7.66 -22.41
N GLU A 230 19.34 -6.62 -22.99
CA GLU A 230 20.05 -5.49 -23.56
C GLU A 230 20.25 -4.37 -22.53
N ALA A 231 19.21 -4.07 -21.76
CA ALA A 231 19.18 -2.90 -20.88
C ALA A 231 19.42 -3.22 -19.40
N ASN A 232 19.15 -4.44 -18.90
CA ASN A 232 19.34 -4.76 -17.48
C ASN A 232 20.58 -5.61 -17.19
N PHE A 233 21.06 -6.41 -18.14
CA PHE A 233 22.27 -7.20 -17.91
C PHE A 233 23.50 -6.28 -17.80
N SER A 234 24.25 -6.40 -16.69
CA SER A 234 25.43 -5.58 -16.41
C SER A 234 26.70 -6.09 -17.10
N GLY A 235 26.66 -7.31 -17.62
CA GLY A 235 27.85 -8.09 -17.98
C GLY A 235 28.09 -9.26 -17.02
N GLU A 236 27.60 -9.16 -15.78
CA GLU A 236 27.77 -10.20 -14.74
C GLU A 236 26.44 -10.65 -14.11
N TYR A 237 25.44 -9.78 -14.09
CA TYR A 237 24.15 -10.02 -13.44
C TYR A 237 23.04 -9.18 -14.07
N TYR A 238 21.78 -9.58 -13.89
CA TYR A 238 20.65 -8.71 -14.17
C TYR A 238 20.52 -7.64 -13.07
N ALA A 239 20.69 -6.38 -13.45
CA ALA A 239 20.61 -5.23 -12.57
C ALA A 239 19.30 -4.47 -12.75
N GLU A 240 19.06 -3.48 -11.88
CA GLU A 240 18.08 -2.43 -12.13
C GLU A 240 18.64 -1.40 -13.16
N ALA A 241 17.88 -0.35 -13.49
CA ALA A 241 18.26 0.67 -14.46
C ALA A 241 19.61 1.35 -14.17
N SER A 242 20.01 1.49 -12.90
CA SER A 242 21.31 2.08 -12.53
C SER A 242 22.53 1.18 -12.76
N LYS A 243 22.34 -0.08 -13.19
CA LYS A 243 23.40 -1.10 -13.36
C LYS A 243 24.16 -1.44 -12.07
N ILE A 244 23.62 -1.07 -10.91
CA ILE A 244 24.15 -1.43 -9.60
C ILE A 244 23.52 -2.76 -9.17
N TRP A 245 24.30 -3.62 -8.50
CA TRP A 245 23.74 -4.81 -7.87
C TRP A 245 22.88 -4.41 -6.69
N GLN A 246 21.61 -4.79 -6.73
CA GLN A 246 20.69 -4.55 -5.62
C GLN A 246 19.64 -5.66 -5.54
N CYS A 247 19.77 -6.57 -4.57
CA CYS A 247 18.69 -7.52 -4.28
C CYS A 247 17.58 -6.85 -3.45
N GLY A 248 16.36 -7.40 -3.50
CA GLY A 248 15.19 -6.76 -2.90
C GLY A 248 14.76 -5.45 -3.57
N TRP A 249 15.19 -5.25 -4.82
CA TRP A 249 14.77 -4.19 -5.74
C TRP A 249 14.52 -4.76 -7.14
N VAL A 250 14.11 -3.95 -8.12
CA VAL A 250 13.75 -4.41 -9.48
C VAL A 250 14.98 -4.93 -10.26
N GLY A 251 15.39 -6.17 -10.00
CA GLY A 251 16.54 -6.83 -10.62
C GLY A 251 16.98 -8.07 -9.83
N GLY A 252 18.20 -8.55 -10.07
CA GLY A 252 18.81 -9.65 -9.31
C GLY A 252 18.08 -10.99 -9.46
N GLY A 253 17.86 -11.68 -8.33
CA GLY A 253 17.25 -13.02 -8.31
C GLY A 253 15.78 -13.05 -8.74
N MET A 254 15.07 -11.93 -8.66
CA MET A 254 13.65 -11.85 -9.05
C MET A 254 13.46 -12.02 -10.55
N SER A 255 14.28 -11.36 -11.37
CA SER A 255 14.19 -11.42 -12.83
C SER A 255 14.67 -12.75 -13.40
N THR A 256 15.54 -13.47 -12.67
CA THR A 256 16.12 -14.73 -13.17
C THR A 256 15.08 -15.85 -13.28
N TYR A 257 14.09 -15.91 -12.39
CA TYR A 257 13.11 -16.99 -12.40
C TYR A 257 12.29 -17.10 -13.70
N PRO A 258 11.63 -16.03 -14.20
CA PRO A 258 10.93 -16.11 -15.49
C PRO A 258 11.91 -16.36 -16.66
N LEU A 259 13.11 -15.78 -16.62
CA LEU A 259 14.12 -15.93 -17.68
C LEU A 259 14.70 -17.35 -17.74
N LEU A 260 14.89 -18.02 -16.60
CA LEU A 260 15.25 -19.44 -16.56
C LEU A 260 14.15 -20.33 -17.12
N LYS A 261 12.89 -20.02 -16.83
CA LYS A 261 11.78 -20.90 -17.18
C LYS A 261 11.37 -20.78 -18.64
N TYR A 262 11.31 -19.56 -19.15
CA TYR A 262 10.71 -19.24 -20.46
C TYR A 262 11.66 -18.54 -21.42
N GLY A 263 12.83 -18.11 -20.96
CA GLY A 263 13.79 -17.42 -21.80
C GLY A 263 14.56 -18.34 -22.74
N THR A 264 15.23 -17.70 -23.70
CA THR A 264 16.26 -18.23 -24.59
C THR A 264 17.47 -18.75 -23.83
N ASP A 265 18.37 -19.47 -24.52
CA ASP A 265 19.61 -19.98 -23.94
C ASP A 265 20.48 -18.85 -23.36
N LEU A 266 20.54 -17.70 -24.03
CA LEU A 266 21.24 -16.52 -23.54
C LEU A 266 20.66 -16.02 -22.21
N SER A 267 19.32 -15.93 -22.12
CA SER A 267 18.63 -15.53 -20.90
C SER A 267 18.89 -16.50 -19.75
N ARG A 268 18.89 -17.80 -20.04
CA ARG A 268 19.16 -18.85 -19.06
C ARG A 268 20.59 -18.78 -18.54
N GLU A 269 21.55 -18.63 -19.44
CA GLU A 269 22.97 -18.48 -19.09
C GLU A 269 23.19 -17.29 -18.16
N ARG A 270 22.69 -16.11 -18.55
CA ARG A 270 22.81 -14.88 -17.77
C ARG A 270 22.06 -14.95 -16.45
N ALA A 271 20.94 -15.66 -16.40
CA ALA A 271 20.21 -15.89 -15.17
C ALA A 271 21.02 -16.77 -14.20
N VAL A 272 21.66 -17.83 -14.69
CA VAL A 272 22.60 -18.65 -13.92
C VAL A 272 23.79 -17.80 -13.42
N GLN A 273 24.38 -16.96 -14.28
CA GLN A 273 25.46 -16.03 -13.89
C GLN A 273 25.03 -15.06 -12.79
N THR A 274 23.80 -14.54 -12.87
CA THR A 274 23.22 -13.67 -11.85
C THR A 274 23.08 -14.39 -10.51
N LEU A 275 22.65 -15.67 -10.51
CA LEU A 275 22.57 -16.48 -9.29
C LEU A 275 23.95 -16.78 -8.71
N ASP A 276 24.94 -17.11 -9.54
CA ASP A 276 26.34 -17.27 -9.12
C ASP A 276 26.88 -15.98 -8.47
N TYR A 277 26.57 -14.82 -9.06
CA TYR A 277 26.92 -13.52 -8.49
C TYR A 277 26.27 -13.33 -7.13
N MET A 278 24.95 -13.57 -7.02
CA MET A 278 24.21 -13.41 -5.77
C MET A 278 24.78 -14.25 -4.63
N THR A 279 25.04 -15.54 -4.87
CA THR A 279 25.51 -16.47 -3.83
C THR A 279 26.93 -16.18 -3.36
N ARG A 280 27.79 -15.62 -4.23
CA ARG A 280 29.13 -15.15 -3.83
C ARG A 280 29.10 -13.95 -2.87
N HIS A 281 27.98 -13.23 -2.80
CA HIS A 281 27.82 -12.04 -1.97
C HIS A 281 26.97 -12.29 -0.72
N GLN A 282 26.94 -13.54 -0.25
CA GLN A 282 26.43 -13.86 1.08
C GLN A 282 27.52 -13.60 2.13
N ALA A 283 27.18 -12.85 3.17
CA ALA A 283 28.05 -12.58 4.31
C ALA A 283 28.17 -13.82 5.21
N LYS A 284 29.20 -13.85 6.07
CA LYS A 284 29.39 -14.91 7.08
C LYS A 284 28.21 -15.07 8.06
N SER A 285 27.43 -14.01 8.24
CA SER A 285 26.20 -14.04 9.06
C SER A 285 25.04 -14.78 8.37
N GLY A 286 25.18 -15.14 7.08
CA GLY A 286 24.13 -15.73 6.26
C GLY A 286 23.25 -14.70 5.53
N PHE A 287 23.32 -13.42 5.89
CA PHE A 287 22.65 -12.33 5.16
C PHE A 287 23.37 -12.00 3.85
N TYR A 288 22.64 -11.50 2.86
CA TYR A 288 23.22 -11.07 1.59
C TYR A 288 23.62 -9.61 1.62
N TYR A 289 24.78 -9.29 1.03
CA TYR A 289 25.16 -7.91 0.76
C TYR A 289 24.23 -7.33 -0.31
N GLY A 290 23.41 -6.40 0.15
CA GLY A 290 22.22 -5.98 -0.57
C GLY A 290 22.45 -4.90 -1.62
N ILE A 291 23.56 -4.15 -1.55
CA ILE A 291 23.97 -3.19 -2.56
C ILE A 291 25.46 -3.38 -2.81
N ILE A 292 25.85 -3.52 -4.07
CA ILE A 292 27.25 -3.51 -4.49
C ILE A 292 27.39 -2.53 -5.65
N LYS A 293 28.14 -1.45 -5.42
CA LYS A 293 28.36 -0.38 -6.39
C LYS A 293 29.84 -0.30 -6.71
N ASN A 294 30.21 -0.47 -7.98
CA ASN A 294 31.61 -0.44 -8.44
C ASN A 294 32.52 -1.41 -7.64
N GLY A 295 31.99 -2.60 -7.31
CA GLY A 295 32.70 -3.61 -6.52
C GLY A 295 32.75 -3.34 -5.01
N ALA A 296 32.30 -2.17 -4.53
CA ALA A 296 32.23 -1.85 -3.11
C ALA A 296 30.88 -2.28 -2.53
N ILE A 297 30.95 -3.03 -1.42
CA ILE A 297 29.78 -3.37 -0.60
C ILE A 297 29.30 -2.11 0.10
N MET A 298 28.01 -1.81 -0.03
CA MET A 298 27.35 -0.71 0.67
C MET A 298 26.37 -1.27 1.70
N ASP A 299 26.19 -0.54 2.80
CA ASP A 299 25.14 -0.83 3.77
C ASP A 299 23.82 -0.11 3.41
N ASP A 300 22.79 -0.35 4.22
CA ASP A 300 21.48 0.28 4.11
C ASP A 300 21.32 1.51 5.01
N SER A 301 22.43 2.14 5.41
CA SER A 301 22.38 3.39 6.17
C SER A 301 22.03 4.60 5.31
N PHE A 302 22.14 4.49 3.98
CA PHE A 302 22.02 5.59 3.04
C PHE A 302 22.88 6.81 3.42
N CYS A 303 24.11 6.54 3.91
CA CYS A 303 25.05 7.54 4.39
C CYS A 303 24.56 8.29 5.66
N THR A 304 23.67 7.70 6.44
CA THR A 304 23.25 8.23 7.74
C THR A 304 24.36 7.98 8.76
N SER A 305 24.96 9.04 9.27
CA SER A 305 26.06 8.96 10.24
C SER A 305 25.63 8.24 11.53
N GLY A 306 26.46 7.29 11.99
CA GLY A 306 26.22 6.50 13.21
C GLY A 306 25.26 5.33 13.01
N MET A 307 24.85 5.07 11.77
CA MET A 307 23.92 4.01 11.38
C MET A 307 24.58 3.04 10.40
N GLU A 308 25.91 2.98 10.40
CA GLU A 308 26.68 2.10 9.53
C GLU A 308 26.32 0.63 9.84
N GLN A 309 26.38 -0.23 8.82
CA GLN A 309 26.07 -1.67 8.91
C GLN A 309 24.58 -2.01 9.08
N LEU A 310 23.67 -1.10 8.73
CA LEU A 310 22.26 -1.46 8.58
C LEU A 310 22.06 -2.41 7.40
N HIS A 311 21.11 -3.33 7.58
CA HIS A 311 20.68 -4.27 6.55
C HIS A 311 19.16 -4.24 6.42
N LEU A 312 18.66 -3.93 5.22
CA LEU A 312 17.24 -4.06 4.92
C LEU A 312 16.89 -5.54 4.73
N LEU A 313 16.15 -6.10 5.70
CA LEU A 313 15.75 -7.52 5.70
C LEU A 313 15.09 -7.98 4.40
N ARG A 314 14.34 -7.10 3.71
CA ARG A 314 13.72 -7.38 2.42
C ARG A 314 14.73 -7.91 1.39
N LYS A 315 15.98 -7.45 1.43
CA LYS A 315 17.00 -7.82 0.44
C LYS A 315 17.43 -9.28 0.57
N SER A 316 17.71 -9.73 1.79
CA SER A 316 18.00 -11.14 2.04
C SER A 316 16.76 -12.02 1.87
N ALA A 317 15.57 -11.53 2.26
CA ALA A 317 14.32 -12.24 2.05
C ALA A 317 14.02 -12.47 0.56
N ASP A 318 14.22 -11.45 -0.28
CA ASP A 318 14.10 -11.52 -1.74
C ASP A 318 15.08 -12.52 -2.33
N ALA A 319 16.37 -12.41 -1.99
CA ALA A 319 17.41 -13.31 -2.45
C ALA A 319 17.06 -14.77 -2.11
N LEU A 320 16.69 -15.05 -0.86
CA LEU A 320 16.34 -16.39 -0.41
C LEU A 320 15.08 -16.93 -1.10
N TYR A 321 14.01 -16.13 -1.13
CA TYR A 321 12.74 -16.51 -1.76
C TYR A 321 12.96 -16.88 -3.23
N PHE A 322 13.63 -16.01 -3.99
CA PHE A 322 13.84 -16.27 -5.41
C PHE A 322 14.88 -17.34 -5.68
N LEU A 323 15.89 -17.53 -4.83
CA LEU A 323 16.81 -18.66 -4.95
C LEU A 323 16.03 -20.00 -4.91
N PHE A 324 15.13 -20.16 -3.92
CA PHE A 324 14.28 -21.34 -3.85
C PHE A 324 13.30 -21.46 -5.02
N LYS A 325 12.75 -20.34 -5.51
CA LYS A 325 11.94 -20.36 -6.74
C LYS A 325 12.77 -20.85 -7.93
N ASN A 326 14.00 -20.38 -8.10
CA ASN A 326 14.90 -20.79 -9.18
C ASN A 326 15.25 -22.29 -9.10
N PHE A 327 15.36 -22.87 -7.91
CA PHE A 327 15.58 -24.32 -7.75
C PHE A 327 14.43 -25.18 -8.29
N THR A 328 13.24 -24.60 -8.50
CA THR A 328 12.14 -25.29 -9.19
C THR A 328 12.27 -25.26 -10.71
N ALA A 329 13.15 -24.41 -11.26
CA ALA A 329 13.40 -24.25 -12.69
C ALA A 329 14.74 -24.85 -13.15
N VAL A 330 15.74 -24.94 -12.25
CA VAL A 330 17.06 -25.50 -12.54
C VAL A 330 17.59 -26.26 -11.32
N SER A 331 18.36 -27.32 -11.55
CA SER A 331 19.04 -28.04 -10.46
C SER A 331 20.04 -27.11 -9.75
N PRO A 332 20.03 -27.03 -8.42
CA PRO A 332 20.94 -26.15 -7.70
C PRO A 332 22.39 -26.59 -7.87
N LYS A 333 23.29 -25.63 -8.11
CA LYS A 333 24.73 -25.88 -8.01
C LYS A 333 25.12 -26.05 -6.55
N GLN A 334 26.10 -26.92 -6.28
CA GLN A 334 26.64 -27.08 -4.93
C GLN A 334 27.15 -25.74 -4.35
N SER A 335 27.75 -24.89 -5.19
CA SER A 335 28.22 -23.55 -4.82
C SER A 335 27.10 -22.58 -4.40
N TRP A 336 25.84 -22.85 -4.75
CA TRP A 336 24.69 -22.06 -4.31
C TRP A 336 24.14 -22.53 -2.97
N ILE A 337 24.42 -23.78 -2.59
CA ILE A 337 24.01 -24.38 -1.33
C ILE A 337 25.05 -24.09 -0.25
N ASP A 338 26.33 -24.17 -0.63
CA ASP A 338 27.47 -24.00 0.27
C ASP A 338 27.89 -22.53 0.47
N SER A 339 27.17 -21.57 -0.13
CA SER A 339 27.48 -20.16 0.08
C SER A 339 27.33 -19.82 1.56
N ALA A 340 28.34 -19.14 2.12
CA ALA A 340 28.62 -18.91 3.55
C ALA A 340 29.58 -19.90 4.25
N LYS A 341 30.63 -20.39 3.57
CA LYS A 341 31.86 -20.85 4.24
C LYS A 341 32.94 -19.78 4.20
#